data_AF-A0A0A9XX31-F1
#
_entry.id   AF-A0A0A9XX31-F1
#
_cell.length_a   1.000
_cell.length_b   1.000
_cell.length_c   1.000
_cell.angle_alpha   90.00
_cell.angle_beta   90.00
_cell.angle_gamma   90.00
#
_symmetry.space_group_name_H-M   'P 1'
#
loop_
_entity.id
_entity.type
_entity.pdbx_description
1 polymer ?
#
loop_
_entity_poly.entity_id
_entity_poly.type
_entity_poly.pdbx_seq_one_letter_code
_entity_poly.pdbx_strand_id
1 'polypeptide(L)'
;MLKRMDMWNQQKYEELVVEAERSDKRLKSFGDKDDGHKVRIFTRLVMQGRLRDATRFITDQAGGGVLKPEDVLSDGSMVLETLKKKHPAQFQPDQEMLLLDQPLPLQVIVHVMADHMEKKNQLNKIT
;
A
#
# COMPACT_ATOMS: atom_id res chain seq x y z
N MET A 1 -6.68 -4.78 -23.38
CA MET A 1 -6.14 -5.89 -22.55
C MET A 1 -5.34 -6.88 -23.38
N LEU A 2 -5.84 -7.30 -24.55
CA LEU A 2 -5.18 -8.23 -25.51
C LEU A 2 -3.69 -7.93 -25.77
N LYS A 3 -3.35 -6.68 -26.09
CA LYS A 3 -1.96 -6.27 -26.40
C LYS A 3 -0.93 -6.61 -25.31
N ARG A 4 -1.26 -6.45 -24.02
CA ARG A 4 -0.32 -6.79 -22.92
C ARG A 4 -0.10 -8.28 -22.80
N MET A 5 -1.18 -9.05 -23.01
CA MET A 5 -1.11 -10.50 -22.94
C MET A 5 -0.31 -11.08 -24.12
N ASP A 6 -0.44 -10.48 -25.31
CA ASP A 6 0.38 -10.83 -26.47
C ASP A 6 1.87 -10.54 -26.22
N MET A 7 2.21 -9.38 -25.65
CA MET A 7 3.59 -9.04 -25.29
C MET A 7 4.15 -9.97 -24.21
N TRP A 8 3.33 -10.37 -23.24
CA TRP A 8 3.70 -11.34 -22.21
C TRP A 8 4.03 -12.72 -22.82
N ASN A 9 3.15 -13.21 -23.69
CA ASN A 9 3.35 -14.49 -24.39
C ASN A 9 4.57 -14.45 -25.33
N GLN A 10 4.88 -13.28 -25.89
CA GLN A 10 6.07 -13.04 -26.73
C GLN A 10 7.35 -12.77 -25.91
N GLN A 11 7.30 -12.90 -24.58
CA GLN A 11 8.43 -12.67 -23.66
C GLN A 11 9.03 -11.25 -23.75
N LYS A 12 8.23 -10.25 -24.14
CA LYS A 12 8.63 -8.84 -24.23
C LYS A 12 8.51 -8.14 -22.89
N TYR A 13 9.23 -8.65 -21.89
CA TYR A 13 9.14 -8.17 -20.51
C TYR A 13 9.65 -6.73 -20.36
N GLU A 14 10.74 -6.37 -21.05
CA GLU A 14 11.28 -5.01 -20.99
C GLU A 14 10.27 -3.96 -21.50
N GLU A 15 9.59 -4.24 -22.62
CA GLU A 15 8.57 -3.34 -23.17
C GLU A 15 7.39 -3.15 -22.21
N LEU A 16 6.99 -4.22 -21.52
CA LEU A 16 5.95 -4.19 -20.49
C LEU A 16 6.37 -3.37 -19.27
N VAL A 17 7.60 -3.52 -18.80
CA VAL A 17 8.15 -2.74 -17.68
C VAL A 17 8.17 -1.25 -18.04
N VAL A 18 8.67 -0.91 -19.23
CA VAL A 18 8.70 0.49 -19.70
C VAL A 18 7.28 1.07 -19.87
N GLU A 19 6.31 0.28 -20.34
CA GLU A 19 4.90 0.70 -20.40
C GLU A 19 4.33 1.01 -19.01
N ALA A 20 4.61 0.14 -18.04
CA ALA A 20 4.17 0.29 -16.65
C ALA A 20 4.77 1.55 -16.02
N GLU A 21 6.08 1.76 -16.16
CA GLU A 21 6.76 2.96 -15.64
C GLU A 21 6.21 4.26 -16.24
N ARG A 22 5.92 4.28 -17.55
CA ARG A 22 5.27 5.44 -18.19
C ARG A 22 3.87 5.68 -17.65
N SER A 23 3.13 4.62 -17.35
CA SER A 23 1.79 4.71 -16.78
C SER A 23 1.82 5.26 -15.36
N ASP A 24 2.73 4.79 -14.53
CA ASP A 24 2.95 5.27 -13.17
C ASP A 24 3.38 6.75 -13.15
N LYS A 25 4.27 7.17 -14.05
CA LYS A 25 4.66 8.58 -14.17
C LYS A 25 3.48 9.49 -14.47
N ARG A 26 2.50 9.04 -15.27
CA ARG A 26 1.27 9.80 -15.55
C ARG A 26 0.34 9.87 -14.33
N LEU A 27 0.29 8.83 -13.52
CA LEU A 27 -0.50 8.84 -12.27
C LEU A 27 0.08 9.78 -11.21
N LYS A 28 1.39 9.99 -11.23
CA LYS A 28 2.07 10.93 -10.32
C LYS A 28 1.85 12.40 -10.67
N SER A 29 1.29 12.74 -11.84
CA SER A 29 1.10 14.14 -12.28
C SER A 29 -0.16 14.81 -11.70
N PHE A 30 -0.59 14.44 -10.50
CA PHE A 30 -1.44 15.34 -9.73
C PHE A 30 -0.55 16.45 -9.17
N GLY A 31 -0.13 17.34 -10.09
CA GLY A 31 0.74 18.46 -9.80
C GLY A 31 0.17 19.33 -8.68
N ASP A 32 1.07 20.04 -8.01
CA ASP A 32 0.74 20.99 -6.96
C ASP A 32 -0.39 21.90 -7.44
N LYS A 33 -1.57 21.67 -6.87
CA LYS A 33 -2.76 22.44 -7.21
C LYS A 33 -2.57 23.79 -6.56
N ASP A 34 -2.54 24.84 -7.38
CA ASP A 34 -2.68 26.23 -6.94
C ASP A 34 -3.63 26.33 -5.73
N ASP A 35 -3.21 27.04 -4.68
CA ASP A 35 -3.95 27.09 -3.42
C ASP A 35 -5.38 27.61 -3.64
N GLY A 36 -5.60 28.51 -4.60
CA GLY A 36 -6.92 28.96 -5.01
C GLY A 36 -7.79 27.87 -5.66
N HIS A 37 -7.19 26.86 -6.29
CA HIS A 37 -7.90 25.69 -6.79
C HIS A 37 -8.21 24.68 -5.67
N LYS A 38 -7.31 24.50 -4.69
CA LYS A 38 -7.55 23.65 -3.51
C LYS A 38 -8.75 24.16 -2.71
N VAL A 39 -8.81 25.47 -2.43
CA VAL A 39 -9.92 26.10 -1.70
C VAL A 39 -11.25 25.89 -2.43
N ARG A 40 -11.30 26.12 -3.75
CA ARG A 40 -12.54 25.93 -4.55
C ARG A 40 -13.07 24.51 -4.50
N ILE A 41 -12.18 23.51 -4.62
CA ILE A 41 -12.60 22.09 -4.55
C ILE A 41 -13.06 21.74 -3.14
N PHE A 42 -12.35 22.20 -2.10
CA PHE A 42 -12.74 21.99 -0.71
C PHE A 42 -14.14 22.57 -0.43
N THR A 43 -14.38 23.84 -0.76
CA THR A 43 -15.69 24.50 -0.57
C THR A 43 -16.78 23.72 -1.30
N ARG A 44 -16.56 23.30 -2.54
CA ARG A 44 -17.53 22.47 -3.29
C ARG A 44 -17.85 21.15 -2.57
N LEU A 45 -16.85 20.44 -2.05
CA LEU A 45 -17.06 19.16 -1.35
C LEU A 45 -17.81 19.35 -0.03
N VAL A 46 -17.53 20.44 0.70
CA VAL A 46 -18.27 20.81 1.92
C VAL A 46 -19.74 21.10 1.60
N MET A 47 -20.02 21.89 0.56
CA MET A 47 -21.39 22.19 0.12
C MET A 47 -22.16 20.93 -0.33
N GLN A 48 -21.45 19.90 -0.78
CA GLN A 48 -22.03 18.59 -1.13
C GLN A 48 -22.22 17.66 0.08
N GLY A 49 -21.88 18.08 1.30
CA GLY A 49 -21.91 17.25 2.50
C GLY A 49 -20.81 16.18 2.58
N ARG A 50 -19.84 16.21 1.66
CA ARG A 50 -18.74 15.24 1.56
C ARG A 50 -17.55 15.64 2.43
N LEU A 51 -17.80 15.83 3.73
CA LEU A 51 -16.81 16.37 4.68
C LEU A 51 -15.53 15.54 4.74
N ARG A 52 -15.62 14.20 4.77
CA ARG A 52 -14.44 13.31 4.77
C ARG A 52 -13.57 13.51 3.54
N ASP A 53 -14.18 13.62 2.37
CA ASP A 53 -13.46 13.82 1.11
C ASP A 53 -12.84 15.21 1.04
N ALA A 54 -13.55 16.22 1.53
CA ALA A 54 -13.04 17.59 1.64
C ALA A 54 -11.80 17.65 2.54
N THR A 55 -11.89 17.08 3.75
CA THR A 55 -10.77 17.04 4.69
C THR A 55 -9.59 16.29 4.10
N ARG A 56 -9.79 15.09 3.54
CA ARG A 56 -8.71 14.32 2.91
C ARG A 56 -8.06 15.06 1.74
N PHE A 57 -8.84 15.83 0.99
CA PHE A 57 -8.36 16.60 -0.14
C PHE A 57 -7.49 17.81 0.28
N ILE A 58 -7.83 18.50 1.37
CA ILE A 58 -7.11 19.70 1.81
C ILE A 58 -5.95 19.41 2.76
N THR A 59 -6.00 18.32 3.53
CA THR A 59 -4.95 17.99 4.51
C THR A 59 -3.69 17.38 3.89
N ASP A 60 -3.57 17.43 2.57
CA ASP A 60 -2.43 16.91 1.81
C ASP A 60 -1.91 15.56 2.30
N GLN A 61 -2.83 14.67 2.72
CA GLN A 61 -2.52 13.24 2.84
C GLN A 61 -2.29 12.60 1.45
N ALA A 62 -2.06 13.41 0.43
CA ALA A 62 -1.47 13.03 -0.85
C ALA A 62 0.02 12.67 -0.73
N GLY A 63 0.63 12.78 0.46
CA GLY A 63 1.90 12.13 0.78
C GLY A 63 1.85 10.59 0.82
N GLY A 64 0.69 9.97 0.53
CA GLY A 64 0.53 8.53 0.38
C GLY A 64 0.94 8.05 -1.02
N GLY A 65 2.23 8.05 -1.31
CA GLY A 65 2.80 7.48 -2.53
C GLY A 65 3.51 6.15 -2.26
N VAL A 66 3.63 5.31 -3.29
CA VAL A 66 4.58 4.18 -3.25
C VAL A 66 5.98 4.75 -3.25
N LEU A 67 6.70 4.56 -2.15
CA LEU A 67 8.12 4.86 -2.03
C LEU A 67 8.92 3.83 -2.84
N LYS A 68 9.87 4.31 -3.63
CA LYS A 68 10.81 3.48 -4.38
C LYS A 68 11.95 3.02 -3.49
N PRO A 69 12.62 1.90 -3.83
CA PRO A 69 13.77 1.41 -3.07
C PRO A 69 14.90 2.44 -2.89
N GLU A 70 15.07 3.34 -3.87
CA GLU A 70 16.10 4.38 -3.92
C GLU A 70 15.67 5.70 -3.25
N ASP A 71 14.41 5.83 -2.84
CA ASP A 71 13.93 7.04 -2.17
C ASP A 71 14.58 7.16 -0.78
N VAL A 72 15.00 8.38 -0.43
CA VAL A 72 15.63 8.70 0.86
C VAL A 72 14.54 9.11 1.85
N LEU A 73 14.53 8.44 3.00
CA LEU A 73 13.59 8.72 4.10
C LEU A 73 14.05 9.92 4.93
N SER A 74 13.20 10.34 5.87
CA SER A 74 13.47 11.47 6.77
C SER A 74 14.69 11.27 7.68
N ASP A 75 15.11 10.02 7.91
CA ASP A 75 16.30 9.66 8.68
C ASP A 75 17.57 9.57 7.82
N GLY A 76 17.48 9.87 6.52
CA GLY A 76 18.59 9.81 5.57
C GLY A 76 18.90 8.41 5.02
N SER A 77 18.20 7.37 5.48
CA SER A 77 18.36 6.01 4.95
C SER A 77 17.53 5.80 3.68
N MET A 78 17.99 4.90 2.80
CA MET A 78 17.17 4.48 1.66
C MET A 78 16.07 3.54 2.12
N VAL A 79 14.90 3.62 1.48
CA VAL A 79 13.77 2.71 1.73
C VAL A 79 14.20 1.25 1.71
N LEU A 80 15.04 0.84 0.75
CA LEU A 80 15.54 -0.52 0.66
C LEU A 80 16.32 -0.95 1.91
N GLU A 81 17.15 -0.07 2.45
CA GLU A 81 17.97 -0.35 3.64
C GLU A 81 17.10 -0.50 4.88
N THR A 82 16.13 0.40 5.06
CA THR A 82 15.18 0.34 6.16
C THR A 82 14.34 -0.93 6.11
N LEU A 83 13.90 -1.34 4.92
CA LEU A 83 13.17 -2.59 4.74
C LEU A 83 14.07 -3.80 5.04
N LYS A 84 15.28 -3.85 4.50
CA LYS A 84 16.25 -4.92 4.81
C LYS A 84 16.56 -5.02 6.30
N LYS A 85 16.64 -3.88 7.02
CA LYS A 85 16.86 -3.85 8.46
C LYS A 85 15.67 -4.39 9.26
N LYS A 86 14.44 -4.14 8.78
CA LYS A 86 13.21 -4.60 9.46
C LYS A 86 12.93 -6.08 9.27
N HIS A 87 13.37 -6.66 8.16
CA HIS A 87 13.14 -8.06 7.86
C HIS A 87 14.32 -8.92 8.34
N PRO A 88 14.07 -10.06 9.02
CA PRO A 88 15.13 -11.02 9.29
C PRO A 88 15.69 -11.56 7.97
N ALA A 89 16.88 -12.16 8.02
CA ALA A 89 17.42 -12.88 6.88
C ALA A 89 16.37 -13.88 6.38
N GLN A 90 16.13 -13.89 5.06
CA GLN A 90 15.18 -14.83 4.47
C GLN A 90 15.59 -16.24 4.85
N PHE A 91 14.63 -16.99 5.39
CA PHE A 91 14.82 -18.39 5.66
C PHE A 91 15.02 -19.12 4.33
N GLN A 92 16.20 -19.73 4.16
CA GLN A 92 16.46 -20.61 3.03
C GLN A 92 16.11 -22.04 3.48
N PRO A 93 15.00 -22.62 3.01
CA PRO A 93 14.69 -24.01 3.32
C PRO A 93 15.76 -24.91 2.70
N ASP A 94 16.22 -25.89 3.46
CA ASP A 94 17.05 -26.95 2.93
C ASP A 94 16.23 -27.84 1.97
N GLN A 95 16.88 -28.52 1.02
CA GLN A 95 16.21 -29.40 0.06
C GLN A 95 15.37 -30.47 0.76
N GLU A 96 15.84 -30.98 1.89
CA GLU A 96 15.12 -31.97 2.71
C GLU A 96 13.84 -31.41 3.31
N MET A 97 13.79 -30.11 3.59
CA MET A 97 12.62 -29.44 4.16
C MET A 97 11.49 -29.28 3.14
N LEU A 98 11.81 -29.29 1.85
CA LEU A 98 10.82 -29.33 0.76
C LEU A 98 10.22 -30.73 0.56
N LEU A 99 10.93 -31.77 1.03
CA LEU A 99 10.52 -33.18 0.95
C LEU A 99 9.74 -33.62 2.20
N LEU A 100 9.64 -32.76 3.21
CA LEU A 100 8.85 -33.04 4.41
C LEU A 100 7.36 -33.04 4.07
N ASP A 101 6.81 -34.24 3.84
CA ASP A 101 5.37 -34.51 3.79
C ASP A 101 4.80 -34.49 5.22
N GLN A 102 4.99 -33.36 5.93
CA GLN A 102 4.37 -33.16 7.21
C GLN A 102 2.92 -32.74 6.98
N PRO A 103 1.94 -33.37 7.64
CA PRO A 103 0.55 -32.95 7.53
C PRO A 103 0.47 -31.48 7.92
N LEU A 104 -0.12 -30.66 7.03
CA LEU A 104 -0.35 -29.25 7.30
C LEU A 104 -1.07 -29.12 8.64
N PRO A 105 -0.65 -28.19 9.51
CA PRO A 105 -1.36 -27.95 10.75
C PRO A 105 -2.83 -27.66 10.41
N LEU A 106 -3.74 -28.30 11.16
CA LEU A 106 -5.18 -28.13 10.96
C LEU A 106 -5.50 -26.63 10.98
N GLN A 107 -6.10 -26.14 9.89
CA GLN A 107 -6.58 -24.77 9.83
C GLN A 107 -7.74 -24.64 10.82
N VAL A 108 -7.47 -24.10 12.00
CA VAL A 108 -8.51 -23.70 12.93
C VAL A 108 -9.18 -22.46 12.35
N ILE A 109 -10.38 -22.64 11.79
CA ILE A 109 -11.22 -21.51 11.38
C ILE A 109 -11.67 -20.81 12.64
N VAL A 110 -10.95 -19.74 13.01
CA VAL A 110 -11.37 -18.85 14.08
C VAL A 110 -12.49 -17.98 13.53
N HIS A 111 -13.74 -18.38 13.80
CA HIS A 111 -14.87 -17.47 13.64
C HIS A 111 -14.77 -16.38 14.70
N VAL A 112 -14.31 -15.19 14.30
CA VAL A 112 -14.39 -13.99 15.13
C VAL A 112 -15.87 -13.59 15.21
N MET A 113 -16.59 -14.13 16.20
CA MET A 113 -17.92 -13.64 16.54
C MET A 113 -17.81 -12.24 17.16
N ALA A 114 -18.75 -11.37 16.81
CA ALA A 114 -18.75 -9.94 17.14
C ALA A 114 -18.63 -9.64 18.65
N ASP A 115 -18.98 -10.59 19.51
CA ASP A 115 -18.97 -10.46 20.97
C ASP A 115 -17.56 -10.24 21.56
N HIS A 116 -16.49 -10.48 20.81
CA HIS A 116 -15.12 -10.25 21.30
C HIS A 116 -14.68 -8.78 21.29
N MET A 117 -15.48 -7.85 20.75
CA MET A 117 -15.17 -6.41 20.76
C MET A 117 -15.60 -5.67 22.03
N GLU A 118 -16.47 -6.24 22.88
CA GLU A 118 -17.01 -5.49 24.03
C GLU A 118 -16.12 -5.51 25.27
N LYS A 119 -15.26 -6.51 25.47
CA LYS A 119 -14.43 -6.59 26.69
C LYS A 119 -13.22 -5.64 26.72
N LYS A 120 -12.72 -5.16 25.58
CA LYS A 120 -11.58 -4.21 25.56
C LYS A 120 -12.00 -2.74 25.72
N ASN A 121 -13.27 -2.40 25.51
CA ASN A 121 -13.73 -1.01 25.61
C ASN A 121 -14.22 -0.63 27.03
N GLN A 122 -14.36 -1.61 27.93
CA GLN A 122 -14.76 -1.38 29.33
C GLN A 122 -13.57 -1.22 30.30
N LEU A 123 -12.35 -1.65 29.93
CA LEU A 123 -11.17 -1.47 30.79
C LEU A 123 -10.45 -0.10 30.64
N ASN A 124 -10.82 0.73 29.65
CA ASN A 124 -10.23 2.07 29.47
C ASN A 124 -11.13 3.22 29.96
N LYS A 125 -12.16 2.92 30.77
CA LYS A 125 -13.02 3.94 31.40
C LYS A 125 -12.79 4.13 32.90
N ILE A 126 -11.75 3.51 33.47
CA ILE A 126 -11.34 3.75 34.86
C ILE A 126 -9.84 4.01 34.87
N THR A 127 -9.43 5.21 34.47
CA THR A 127 -8.32 5.99 35.05
C THR A 127 -8.54 7.44 34.64
#